data_AF-B4JMX8-F1
#
_entry.id   AF-B4JMX8-F1
#
_cell.length_a   1.000
_cell.length_b   1.000
_cell.length_c   1.000
_cell.angle_alpha   90.00
_cell.angle_beta   90.00
_cell.angle_gamma   90.00
#
_symmetry.space_group_name_H-M   'P 1'
#
loop_
_entity.id
_entity.type
_entity.pdbx_description
1 polymer ?
#
loop_
_entity_poly.entity_id
_entity_poly.type
_entity_poly.pdbx_seq_one_letter_code
_entity_poly.pdbx_strand_id
1 'polypeptide(L)'
;MLHATALMRCLRAASYSCHTYSCFASVSAASSTQTHTYRLLKFNRHLANTSITQPKGIINEGEETATTAGPKTKTGFAGGVKTLPLIDEPLETSAAMSPGRTRALRKKRLAIDELSALGFLNTRGYTTADEYKLEELHEALKQQNLYETKRFFSTDNLGVEQNVLYVTAKYPIGSQPREIFFFREGSVVFWNCNDIETNNVLNFLRSYERESYVSALVHGECEVMPYTYIAPTAIDVEGDLVADSSDLNVASRAFFQNGKFFVTPDSDNFLYKYTFSNAIAQSIKLGIWEATLDRYIDSMEYLTEDLKRGRRLRISRASMLRKTGELFALRHSINLSSDLLDAPDFYWDREELEGLYLQVCSYFSITRRTKVMNEKINHCVELAELVSHNLNDAHHIRLEWMIIILIMVEVGFEILHFADGALHKSDPSLHASPFPITESTEMYK
;
A
#
# COMPACT_ATOMS: atom_id res chain seq x y z
N MET A 1 25.46 -9.52 58.37
CA MET A 1 26.41 -9.16 57.28
C MET A 1 26.40 -10.09 56.05
N LEU A 2 26.15 -11.41 56.16
CA LEU A 2 26.11 -12.31 54.99
C LEU A 2 24.84 -12.23 54.12
N HIS A 3 23.68 -11.81 54.66
CA HIS A 3 22.45 -11.69 53.87
C HIS A 3 22.37 -10.42 53.02
N ALA A 4 22.97 -9.30 53.47
CA ALA A 4 23.00 -8.04 52.72
C ALA A 4 23.93 -8.09 51.49
N THR A 5 25.03 -8.84 51.60
CA THR A 5 25.97 -9.05 50.49
C THR A 5 25.43 -9.97 49.41
N ALA A 6 24.53 -10.92 49.75
CA ALA A 6 23.82 -11.75 48.79
C ALA A 6 22.78 -10.93 47.98
N LEU A 7 22.06 -10.02 48.64
CA LEU A 7 21.04 -9.17 48.01
C LEU A 7 21.66 -8.13 47.07
N MET A 8 22.79 -7.50 47.45
CA MET A 8 23.55 -6.62 46.56
C MET A 8 24.17 -7.37 45.37
N ARG A 9 24.55 -8.64 45.52
CA ARG A 9 25.06 -9.46 44.40
C ARG A 9 23.96 -9.85 43.42
N CYS A 10 22.76 -10.16 43.89
CA CYS A 10 21.59 -10.37 43.03
C CYS A 10 21.15 -9.09 42.29
N LEU A 11 21.20 -7.92 42.95
CA LEU A 11 20.88 -6.64 42.32
C LEU A 11 21.94 -6.17 41.32
N ARG A 12 23.23 -6.43 41.57
CA ARG A 12 24.28 -6.21 40.57
C ARG A 12 24.09 -7.10 39.35
N ALA A 13 23.74 -8.38 39.53
CA ALA A 13 23.47 -9.29 38.42
C ALA A 13 22.28 -8.83 37.54
N ALA A 14 21.23 -8.27 38.15
CA ALA A 14 20.12 -7.67 37.43
C ALA A 14 20.49 -6.39 36.65
N SER A 15 21.41 -5.58 37.20
CA SER A 15 21.91 -4.36 36.53
C SER A 15 22.83 -4.67 35.32
N TYR A 16 23.66 -5.70 35.40
CA TYR A 16 24.50 -6.14 34.27
C TYR A 16 23.67 -6.75 33.12
N SER A 17 22.55 -7.41 33.41
CA SER A 17 21.65 -7.96 32.38
C SER A 17 20.85 -6.89 31.64
N CYS A 18 20.75 -5.67 32.17
CA CYS A 18 20.10 -4.54 31.53
C CYS A 18 21.07 -3.77 30.60
N HIS A 19 22.37 -3.75 30.94
CA HIS A 19 23.40 -3.10 30.12
C HIS A 19 23.68 -3.82 28.79
N THR A 20 23.43 -5.12 28.67
CA THR A 20 23.54 -5.85 27.40
C THR A 20 22.46 -5.46 26.38
N TYR A 21 21.30 -4.94 26.80
CA TYR A 21 20.28 -4.42 25.88
C TYR A 21 20.54 -2.97 25.44
N SER A 22 21.32 -2.20 26.21
CA SER A 22 21.72 -0.84 25.84
C SER A 22 22.84 -0.81 24.79
N CYS A 23 23.63 -1.89 24.63
CA CYS A 23 24.80 -1.88 23.75
C CYS A 23 24.46 -2.18 22.26
N PHE A 24 23.25 -2.66 21.96
CA PHE A 24 22.76 -2.78 20.58
C PHE A 24 22.20 -1.47 20.01
N ALA A 25 21.97 -0.45 20.86
CA ALA A 25 21.37 0.83 20.45
C ALA A 25 22.41 1.91 20.07
N SER A 26 23.71 1.62 20.14
CA SER A 26 24.78 2.63 19.97
C SER A 26 25.61 2.51 18.69
N VAL A 27 25.23 1.66 17.73
CA VAL A 27 25.97 1.49 16.45
C VAL A 27 25.30 2.19 15.24
N SER A 28 24.18 2.89 15.40
CA SER A 28 23.50 3.54 14.25
C SER A 28 23.59 5.07 14.18
N ALA A 29 24.57 5.68 14.86
CA ALA A 29 24.80 7.14 14.80
C ALA A 29 26.21 7.45 14.28
N ALA A 30 26.47 7.15 13.02
CA ALA A 30 27.62 7.66 12.28
C ALA A 30 27.30 7.73 10.78
N SER A 31 26.49 8.70 10.36
CA SER A 31 26.51 9.15 8.96
C SER A 31 25.86 10.55 8.83
N SER A 32 26.70 11.58 8.92
CA SER A 32 26.39 12.92 8.44
C SER A 32 27.72 13.60 8.17
N THR A 33 28.18 13.52 6.92
CA THR A 33 28.84 14.56 6.11
C THR A 33 29.57 13.90 4.94
N GLN A 34 28.95 13.84 3.77
CA GLN A 34 29.64 14.13 2.50
C GLN A 34 28.62 14.33 1.37
N THR A 35 28.47 15.60 1.01
CA THR A 35 27.77 16.10 -0.15
C THR A 35 28.70 16.10 -1.36
N HIS A 36 28.12 15.92 -2.56
CA HIS A 36 28.67 16.17 -3.90
C HIS A 36 29.78 15.23 -4.44
N THR A 37 29.40 14.38 -5.40
CA THR A 37 29.77 14.51 -6.83
C THR A 37 29.45 13.21 -7.60
N TYR A 38 28.34 13.16 -8.35
CA TYR A 38 28.21 12.27 -9.51
C TYR A 38 27.52 13.00 -10.65
N ARG A 39 28.35 13.64 -11.47
CA ARG A 39 28.04 14.07 -12.83
C ARG A 39 29.18 13.56 -13.70
N LEU A 40 28.82 13.05 -14.88
CA LEU A 40 29.67 12.56 -15.97
C LEU A 40 30.13 11.11 -15.88
N LEU A 41 29.43 10.23 -16.61
CA LEU A 41 30.01 9.46 -17.73
C LEU A 41 28.90 8.74 -18.50
N LYS A 42 28.16 9.51 -19.33
CA LYS A 42 27.67 9.02 -20.63
C LYS A 42 28.76 9.40 -21.63
N PHE A 43 29.49 8.44 -22.19
CA PHE A 43 29.73 8.36 -23.64
C PHE A 43 30.56 7.14 -24.06
N ASN A 44 30.12 6.56 -25.18
CA ASN A 44 30.85 5.74 -26.16
C ASN A 44 31.30 4.32 -25.80
N ARG A 45 30.54 3.35 -26.33
CA ARG A 45 31.16 2.33 -27.20
C ARG A 45 30.19 1.85 -28.28
N HIS A 46 30.33 2.45 -29.46
CA HIS A 46 29.95 1.82 -30.72
C HIS A 46 31.09 0.91 -31.19
N LEU A 47 30.73 -0.09 -31.99
CA LEU A 47 31.55 -1.07 -32.72
C LEU A 47 31.88 -2.39 -31.99
N ALA A 48 31.12 -3.44 -32.32
CA ALA A 48 31.68 -4.65 -32.90
C ALA A 48 30.57 -5.48 -33.60
N ASN A 49 30.67 -5.55 -34.93
CA ASN A 49 30.00 -6.55 -35.77
C ASN A 49 30.44 -7.96 -35.38
N THR A 50 29.51 -8.94 -35.37
CA THR A 50 29.76 -10.23 -36.04
C THR A 50 28.46 -11.00 -36.27
N SER A 51 28.22 -11.26 -37.56
CA SER A 51 27.35 -12.26 -38.16
C SER A 51 27.62 -13.69 -37.68
N ILE A 52 26.59 -14.55 -37.61
CA ILE A 52 26.58 -16.02 -37.81
C ILE A 52 25.09 -16.47 -37.70
N THR A 53 24.38 -16.57 -38.82
CA THR A 53 23.96 -17.80 -39.55
C THR A 53 22.90 -18.69 -38.89
N GLN A 54 21.76 -18.82 -39.59
CA GLN A 54 20.74 -19.87 -39.45
C GLN A 54 21.30 -21.27 -39.74
N PRO A 55 20.53 -22.32 -39.42
CA PRO A 55 20.12 -23.20 -40.51
C PRO A 55 18.62 -23.55 -40.56
N LYS A 56 18.15 -23.72 -41.80
CA LYS A 56 16.89 -24.31 -42.23
C LYS A 56 16.99 -25.84 -42.33
N GLY A 57 15.83 -26.50 -42.32
CA GLY A 57 15.60 -27.85 -42.88
C GLY A 57 15.18 -28.87 -41.81
N ILE A 58 14.23 -29.78 -41.98
CA ILE A 58 13.67 -30.45 -43.17
C ILE A 58 12.28 -31.03 -42.81
N ILE A 59 11.48 -31.20 -43.86
CA ILE A 59 10.15 -31.82 -44.01
C ILE A 59 10.14 -33.30 -43.62
N ASN A 60 9.03 -33.82 -43.06
CA ASN A 60 8.44 -35.09 -43.54
C ASN A 60 7.00 -35.30 -43.05
N GLU A 61 6.16 -35.66 -44.01
CA GLU A 61 4.81 -36.21 -43.88
C GLU A 61 4.85 -37.63 -43.28
N GLY A 62 3.72 -38.08 -42.75
CA GLY A 62 3.59 -39.43 -42.17
C GLY A 62 2.23 -39.65 -41.52
N GLU A 63 1.27 -39.95 -42.38
CA GLU A 63 -0.06 -40.51 -42.15
C GLU A 63 -0.01 -41.79 -41.29
N GLU A 64 -0.94 -41.99 -40.34
CA GLU A 64 -1.66 -43.26 -40.17
C GLU A 64 -2.77 -43.21 -39.11
N THR A 65 -3.91 -43.74 -39.54
CA THR A 65 -5.16 -44.02 -38.84
C THR A 65 -5.06 -45.26 -37.94
N ALA A 66 -5.70 -45.27 -36.76
CA ALA A 66 -6.39 -46.46 -36.25
C ALA A 66 -7.31 -46.17 -35.04
N THR A 67 -8.60 -46.38 -35.30
CA THR A 67 -9.70 -46.70 -34.40
C THR A 67 -9.35 -47.76 -33.34
N THR A 68 -9.83 -47.64 -32.08
CA THR A 68 -10.76 -48.61 -31.45
C THR A 68 -11.09 -48.32 -29.96
N ALA A 69 -12.40 -48.38 -29.69
CA ALA A 69 -13.10 -49.00 -28.55
C ALA A 69 -12.72 -48.65 -27.08
N GLY A 70 -13.71 -48.10 -26.36
CA GLY A 70 -13.76 -48.16 -24.88
C GLY A 70 -14.06 -49.57 -24.35
N PRO A 71 -14.14 -49.72 -23.02
CA PRO A 71 -15.48 -49.88 -22.44
C PRO A 71 -15.70 -49.17 -21.09
N LYS A 72 -16.99 -48.96 -20.81
CA LYS A 72 -17.56 -48.51 -19.54
C LYS A 72 -17.52 -49.65 -18.50
N THR A 73 -17.30 -49.30 -17.23
CA THR A 73 -17.88 -50.05 -16.11
C THR A 73 -18.18 -49.12 -14.93
N LYS A 74 -19.45 -49.16 -14.49
CA LYS A 74 -19.97 -48.61 -13.24
C LYS A 74 -19.53 -49.50 -12.08
N THR A 75 -19.29 -48.92 -10.90
CA THR A 75 -19.79 -49.41 -9.60
C THR A 75 -19.49 -48.36 -8.53
N GLY A 76 -20.53 -47.94 -7.80
CA GLY A 76 -20.35 -47.14 -6.58
C GLY A 76 -20.00 -48.02 -5.39
N PHE A 77 -19.42 -47.42 -4.36
CA PHE A 77 -19.52 -47.91 -2.99
C PHE A 77 -19.32 -46.75 -2.01
N ALA A 78 -20.18 -46.73 -0.99
CA ALA A 78 -20.21 -45.78 0.12
C ALA A 78 -19.04 -46.00 1.09
N GLY A 79 -18.66 -44.93 1.80
CA GLY A 79 -17.73 -45.03 2.93
C GLY A 79 -17.44 -43.65 3.53
N GLY A 80 -18.24 -43.26 4.53
CA GLY A 80 -18.10 -42.00 5.24
C GLY A 80 -16.82 -41.91 6.07
N VAL A 81 -16.19 -40.75 6.04
CA VAL A 81 -15.16 -40.33 7.01
C VAL A 81 -15.70 -39.09 7.72
N LYS A 82 -15.77 -39.21 9.05
CA LYS A 82 -16.24 -38.16 9.97
C LYS A 82 -15.22 -37.02 10.01
N THR A 83 -15.64 -35.82 9.62
CA THR A 83 -14.91 -34.56 9.88
C THR A 83 -15.47 -33.90 11.14
N LEU A 84 -14.58 -33.52 12.07
CA LEU A 84 -14.89 -32.66 13.22
C LEU A 84 -15.36 -31.27 12.74
N PRO A 85 -16.28 -30.59 13.46
CA PRO A 85 -16.78 -29.29 13.03
C PRO A 85 -15.77 -28.17 13.31
N LEU A 86 -15.49 -27.37 12.28
CA LEU A 86 -14.95 -26.02 12.38
C LEU A 86 -15.93 -25.14 13.18
N ILE A 87 -15.41 -24.38 14.14
CA ILE A 87 -16.04 -23.17 14.63
C ILE A 87 -15.25 -22.02 14.00
N ASP A 88 -15.84 -21.40 12.98
CA ASP A 88 -15.56 -20.01 12.60
C ASP A 88 -16.90 -19.40 12.19
N GLU A 89 -17.51 -18.67 13.12
CA GLU A 89 -18.60 -17.74 12.87
C GLU A 89 -18.08 -16.63 11.94
N PRO A 90 -18.67 -16.37 10.77
CA PRO A 90 -18.32 -15.21 9.98
C PRO A 90 -18.90 -13.97 10.66
N LEU A 91 -18.00 -13.09 11.12
CA LEU A 91 -18.33 -11.75 11.56
C LEU A 91 -18.89 -10.96 10.36
N GLU A 92 -20.22 -11.00 10.19
CA GLU A 92 -20.94 -10.10 9.29
C GLU A 92 -20.84 -8.66 9.81
N THR A 93 -19.75 -7.97 9.48
CA THR A 93 -19.76 -6.51 9.47
C THR A 93 -20.21 -6.07 8.08
N SER A 94 -21.53 -6.02 7.90
CA SER A 94 -22.13 -5.21 6.85
C SER A 94 -21.65 -3.77 7.06
N ALA A 95 -20.65 -3.34 6.29
CA ALA A 95 -20.34 -1.92 6.17
C ALA A 95 -21.56 -1.25 5.53
N ALA A 96 -22.46 -0.74 6.37
CA ALA A 96 -23.63 -0.01 5.94
C ALA A 96 -23.17 1.20 5.13
N MET A 97 -23.36 1.13 3.81
CA MET A 97 -23.10 2.26 2.92
C MET A 97 -23.95 3.44 3.38
N SER A 98 -23.35 4.62 3.49
CA SER A 98 -24.07 5.81 3.91
C SER A 98 -25.21 6.13 2.91
N PRO A 99 -26.40 6.53 3.39
CA PRO A 99 -27.58 6.76 2.53
C PRO A 99 -27.34 7.81 1.42
N GLY A 100 -26.35 8.69 1.59
CA GLY A 100 -25.91 9.63 0.56
C GLY A 100 -25.25 8.96 -0.66
N ARG A 101 -24.42 7.93 -0.44
CA ARG A 101 -23.74 7.20 -1.53
C ARG A 101 -24.72 6.38 -2.37
N THR A 102 -25.72 5.76 -1.75
CA THR A 102 -26.77 5.00 -2.44
C THR A 102 -27.63 5.87 -3.36
N ARG A 103 -27.94 7.10 -2.94
CA ARG A 103 -28.68 8.08 -3.76
C ARG A 103 -27.84 8.61 -4.93
N ALA A 104 -26.54 8.83 -4.71
CA ALA A 104 -25.60 9.23 -5.77
C ALA A 104 -25.43 8.13 -6.83
N LEU A 105 -25.29 6.87 -6.42
CA LEU A 105 -25.22 5.69 -7.30
C LEU A 105 -26.47 5.56 -8.19
N ARG A 106 -27.67 5.74 -7.61
CA ARG A 106 -28.93 5.68 -8.38
C ARG A 106 -29.04 6.82 -9.40
N LYS A 107 -28.57 8.03 -9.06
CA LYS A 107 -28.52 9.17 -10.00
C LYS A 107 -27.49 8.96 -11.11
N LYS A 108 -26.32 8.39 -10.80
CA LYS A 108 -25.28 8.00 -11.78
C LYS A 108 -25.84 6.98 -12.78
N ARG A 109 -26.61 5.99 -12.33
CA ARG A 109 -27.23 4.97 -13.18
C ARG A 109 -28.28 5.52 -14.15
N LEU A 110 -29.17 6.41 -13.69
CA LEU A 110 -30.18 7.03 -14.55
C LEU A 110 -29.57 7.92 -15.65
N ALA A 111 -28.51 8.66 -15.32
CA ALA A 111 -27.79 9.47 -16.31
C ALA A 111 -27.09 8.61 -17.39
N ILE A 112 -26.65 7.40 -17.03
CA ILE A 112 -26.06 6.44 -17.97
C ILE A 112 -27.11 5.94 -18.98
N ASP A 113 -28.32 5.63 -18.51
CA ASP A 113 -29.40 5.12 -19.37
C ASP A 113 -29.86 6.19 -20.38
N GLU A 114 -29.95 7.46 -19.96
CA GLU A 114 -30.26 8.60 -20.85
C GLU A 114 -29.19 8.82 -21.92
N LEU A 115 -27.91 8.73 -21.55
CA LEU A 115 -26.80 8.87 -22.50
C LEU A 115 -26.71 7.70 -23.48
N SER A 116 -27.03 6.48 -23.02
CA SER A 116 -27.09 5.31 -23.90
C SER A 116 -28.14 5.46 -25.00
N ALA A 117 -29.29 6.06 -24.69
CA ALA A 117 -30.32 6.38 -25.68
C ALA A 117 -29.85 7.40 -26.74
N LEU A 118 -28.88 8.26 -26.40
CA LEU A 118 -28.24 9.22 -27.32
C LEU A 118 -27.07 8.61 -28.11
N GLY A 119 -26.86 7.30 -28.03
CA GLY A 119 -25.79 6.59 -28.74
C GLY A 119 -24.43 6.60 -28.02
N PHE A 120 -24.37 7.06 -26.77
CA PHE A 120 -23.14 6.94 -25.98
C PHE A 120 -22.96 5.51 -25.47
N LEU A 121 -21.70 5.08 -25.49
CA LEU A 121 -21.21 3.85 -24.87
C LEU A 121 -20.51 4.21 -23.56
N ASN A 122 -20.19 3.20 -22.75
CA ASN A 122 -19.53 3.42 -21.47
C ASN A 122 -18.18 2.73 -21.42
N THR A 123 -17.22 3.47 -20.91
CA THR A 123 -15.98 2.91 -20.36
C THR A 123 -16.15 2.74 -18.87
N ARG A 124 -15.61 1.66 -18.32
CA ARG A 124 -15.65 1.42 -16.88
C ARG A 124 -14.32 0.92 -16.40
N GLY A 125 -13.78 1.52 -15.35
CA GLY A 125 -12.56 1.05 -14.73
C GLY A 125 -12.76 0.56 -13.30
N TYR A 126 -11.88 -0.37 -12.92
CA TYR A 126 -11.78 -0.93 -11.58
C TYR A 126 -10.32 -1.09 -11.19
N THR A 127 -10.02 -1.04 -9.90
CA THR A 127 -8.75 -1.47 -9.35
C THR A 127 -9.03 -2.60 -8.38
N THR A 128 -8.52 -3.81 -8.66
CA THR A 128 -8.84 -5.00 -7.86
C THR A 128 -7.72 -5.42 -6.92
N ALA A 129 -6.48 -4.96 -7.16
CA ALA A 129 -5.32 -5.33 -6.35
C ALA A 129 -4.25 -4.24 -6.35
N ASP A 130 -3.18 -4.44 -5.58
CA ASP A 130 -2.02 -3.55 -5.65
C ASP A 130 -1.21 -3.74 -6.93
N GLU A 131 -1.06 -4.98 -7.39
CA GLU A 131 -0.30 -5.34 -8.59
C GLU A 131 -0.92 -6.55 -9.29
N TYR A 132 -0.84 -6.59 -10.63
CA TYR A 132 -1.19 -7.77 -11.43
C TYR A 132 0.05 -8.44 -11.99
N LYS A 133 0.04 -9.77 -11.96
CA LYS A 133 1.01 -10.59 -12.69
C LYS A 133 0.60 -10.72 -14.16
N LEU A 134 0.96 -9.72 -14.96
CA LEU A 134 0.50 -9.62 -16.35
C LEU A 134 1.00 -10.76 -17.24
N GLU A 135 2.18 -11.33 -16.96
CA GLU A 135 2.72 -12.46 -17.71
C GLU A 135 1.86 -13.72 -17.55
N GLU A 136 1.58 -14.10 -16.29
CA GLU A 136 0.72 -15.24 -15.96
C GLU A 136 -0.71 -15.03 -16.49
N LEU A 137 -1.22 -13.80 -16.38
CA LEU A 137 -2.53 -13.41 -16.90
C LEU A 137 -2.62 -13.53 -18.42
N HIS A 138 -1.61 -13.07 -19.15
CA HIS A 138 -1.55 -13.13 -20.60
C HIS A 138 -1.53 -14.57 -21.11
N GLU A 139 -0.76 -15.45 -20.47
CA GLU A 139 -0.78 -16.88 -20.78
C GLU A 139 -2.14 -17.52 -20.52
N ALA A 140 -2.78 -17.17 -19.40
CA ALA A 140 -4.09 -17.70 -19.05
C ALA A 140 -5.21 -17.21 -20.00
N LEU A 141 -5.16 -15.95 -20.43
CA LEU A 141 -6.09 -15.39 -21.41
C LEU A 141 -5.98 -16.11 -22.77
N LYS A 142 -4.75 -16.44 -23.19
CA LYS A 142 -4.52 -17.26 -24.39
C LYS A 142 -5.11 -18.65 -24.27
N GLN A 143 -4.99 -19.30 -23.11
CA GLN A 143 -5.57 -20.62 -22.85
C GLN A 143 -7.11 -20.58 -22.87
N GLN A 144 -7.71 -19.53 -22.29
CA GLN A 144 -9.15 -19.33 -22.30
C GLN A 144 -9.73 -19.09 -23.71
N ASN A 145 -8.94 -18.50 -24.62
CA ASN A 145 -9.31 -18.30 -26.03
C ASN A 145 -10.62 -17.51 -26.25
N LEU A 146 -11.00 -16.70 -25.25
CA LEU A 146 -12.14 -15.77 -25.29
C LEU A 146 -11.72 -14.37 -25.78
N TYR A 147 -10.49 -13.97 -25.45
CA TYR A 147 -9.90 -12.67 -25.78
C TYR A 147 -8.64 -12.86 -26.63
N GLU A 148 -8.42 -11.95 -27.57
CA GLU A 148 -7.23 -11.87 -28.40
C GLU A 148 -6.35 -10.73 -27.90
N THR A 149 -5.09 -11.03 -27.56
CA THR A 149 -4.12 -9.98 -27.22
C THR A 149 -3.72 -9.20 -28.46
N LYS A 150 -3.97 -7.89 -28.43
CA LYS A 150 -3.59 -6.97 -29.50
C LYS A 150 -2.23 -6.33 -29.23
N ARG A 151 -1.96 -5.91 -28.00
CA ARG A 151 -0.67 -5.33 -27.59
C ARG A 151 -0.33 -5.73 -26.16
N PHE A 152 0.96 -5.97 -25.91
CA PHE A 152 1.53 -6.11 -24.57
C PHE A 152 2.83 -5.30 -24.63
N PHE A 153 2.89 -4.20 -23.88
CA PHE A 153 3.92 -3.17 -24.08
C PHE A 153 4.32 -2.50 -22.77
N SER A 154 5.53 -1.92 -22.78
CA SER A 154 6.00 -1.07 -21.70
C SER A 154 5.66 0.40 -21.94
N THR A 155 5.45 1.10 -20.83
CA THR A 155 5.29 2.55 -20.75
C THR A 155 6.58 3.26 -20.32
N ASP A 156 7.59 2.50 -19.86
CA ASP A 156 8.88 3.03 -19.45
C ASP A 156 9.85 3.18 -20.63
N ASN A 157 10.76 4.14 -20.53
CA ASN A 157 11.80 4.37 -21.53
C ASN A 157 12.86 3.25 -21.57
N LEU A 158 12.91 2.41 -20.52
CA LEU A 158 13.90 1.33 -20.40
C LEU A 158 13.43 0.03 -21.05
N GLY A 159 12.12 -0.17 -21.25
CA GLY A 159 11.52 -1.36 -21.83
C GLY A 159 11.73 -2.62 -21.00
N VAL A 160 11.93 -2.50 -19.69
CA VAL A 160 12.34 -3.62 -18.82
C VAL A 160 11.14 -4.50 -18.49
N GLU A 161 9.98 -3.91 -18.22
CA GLU A 161 8.76 -4.63 -17.87
C GLU A 161 7.56 -4.17 -18.68
N GLN A 162 6.68 -5.11 -19.05
CA GLN A 162 5.47 -4.77 -19.78
C GLN A 162 4.37 -4.40 -18.78
N ASN A 163 3.99 -3.12 -18.78
CA ASN A 163 3.08 -2.56 -17.78
C ASN A 163 1.60 -2.61 -18.23
N VAL A 164 1.35 -2.81 -19.53
CA VAL A 164 0.00 -2.70 -20.07
C VAL A 164 -0.29 -3.83 -21.04
N LEU A 165 -1.34 -4.58 -20.74
CA LEU A 165 -1.88 -5.64 -21.59
C LEU A 165 -3.20 -5.20 -22.20
N TYR A 166 -3.26 -5.12 -23.52
CA TYR A 166 -4.42 -4.71 -24.29
C TYR A 166 -5.00 -5.90 -25.06
N VAL A 167 -6.26 -6.23 -24.75
CA VAL A 167 -6.98 -7.35 -25.36
C VAL A 167 -8.31 -6.89 -25.95
N THR A 168 -8.79 -7.63 -26.94
CA THR A 168 -10.14 -7.46 -27.48
C THR A 168 -10.90 -8.78 -27.46
N ALA A 169 -12.21 -8.74 -27.39
CA ALA A 169 -13.02 -9.96 -27.47
C ALA A 169 -12.86 -10.61 -28.85
N LYS A 170 -12.53 -11.91 -28.87
CA LYS A 170 -12.35 -12.67 -30.11
C LYS A 170 -13.64 -12.81 -30.91
N TYR A 171 -14.77 -12.90 -30.21
CA TYR A 171 -16.09 -13.01 -30.82
C TYR A 171 -16.81 -11.67 -30.75
N PRO A 172 -16.96 -10.96 -31.89
CA PRO A 172 -17.65 -9.68 -31.93
C PRO A 172 -19.13 -9.92 -31.63
N ILE A 173 -19.67 -9.20 -30.64
CA ILE A 173 -21.10 -9.16 -30.34
C ILE A 173 -21.49 -7.69 -30.45
N GLY A 174 -22.35 -7.37 -31.41
CA GLY A 174 -22.74 -6.00 -31.72
C GLY A 174 -21.84 -5.32 -32.77
N SER A 175 -22.08 -4.02 -32.96
CA SER A 175 -21.42 -3.19 -33.99
C SER A 175 -20.03 -2.71 -33.56
N GLN A 176 -19.77 -2.64 -32.25
CA GLN A 176 -18.56 -2.04 -31.68
C GLN A 176 -17.71 -3.08 -30.96
N PRO A 177 -16.37 -3.02 -31.07
CA PRO A 177 -15.49 -3.97 -30.41
C PRO A 177 -15.57 -3.84 -28.89
N ARG A 178 -15.35 -4.96 -28.20
CA ARG A 178 -15.18 -5.00 -26.75
C ARG A 178 -13.70 -5.08 -26.47
N GLU A 179 -13.19 -4.14 -25.70
CA GLU A 179 -11.76 -3.96 -25.49
C GLU A 179 -11.48 -3.82 -24.00
N ILE A 180 -10.34 -4.35 -23.55
CA ILE A 180 -9.97 -4.36 -22.14
C ILE A 180 -8.49 -3.99 -22.04
N PHE A 181 -8.18 -3.06 -21.15
CA PHE A 181 -6.83 -2.68 -20.77
C PHE A 181 -6.57 -3.17 -19.34
N PHE A 182 -5.54 -4.00 -19.18
CA PHE A 182 -5.02 -4.38 -17.86
C PHE A 182 -3.72 -3.64 -17.62
N PHE A 183 -3.63 -3.00 -16.45
CA PHE A 183 -2.51 -2.22 -15.99
C PHE A 183 -1.81 -2.99 -14.87
N ARG A 184 -0.48 -3.07 -14.90
CA ARG A 184 0.34 -3.79 -13.91
C ARG A 184 0.09 -3.27 -12.50
N GLU A 185 -0.26 -1.99 -12.37
CA GLU A 185 -0.60 -1.29 -11.13
C GLU A 185 -1.92 -1.79 -10.48
N GLY A 186 -2.51 -2.87 -10.99
CA GLY A 186 -3.67 -3.54 -10.42
C GLY A 186 -5.00 -2.94 -10.86
N SER A 187 -5.00 -2.21 -11.98
CA SER A 187 -6.17 -1.55 -12.55
C SER A 187 -6.59 -2.19 -13.88
N VAL A 188 -7.90 -2.23 -14.15
CA VAL A 188 -8.47 -2.74 -15.38
C VAL A 188 -9.53 -1.78 -15.90
N VAL A 189 -9.50 -1.48 -17.20
CA VAL A 189 -10.47 -0.60 -17.86
C VAL A 189 -11.13 -1.33 -19.02
N PHE A 190 -12.45 -1.37 -18.97
CA PHE A 190 -13.34 -2.01 -19.91
C PHE A 190 -13.96 -0.99 -20.84
N TRP A 191 -13.93 -1.26 -22.14
CA TRP A 191 -14.61 -0.50 -23.18
C TRP A 191 -15.72 -1.36 -23.76
N ASN A 192 -16.95 -0.85 -23.73
CA ASN A 192 -18.12 -1.50 -24.31
C ASN A 192 -18.39 -2.94 -23.78
N CYS A 193 -17.97 -3.24 -22.54
CA CYS A 193 -18.24 -4.53 -21.91
C CYS A 193 -19.49 -4.45 -21.03
N ASN A 194 -20.31 -5.50 -21.07
CA ASN A 194 -21.50 -5.57 -20.21
C ASN A 194 -21.13 -5.87 -18.76
N ASP A 195 -22.05 -5.62 -17.82
CA ASP A 195 -21.83 -5.89 -16.39
C ASP A 195 -21.49 -7.37 -16.10
N ILE A 196 -22.12 -8.30 -16.83
CA ILE A 196 -21.90 -9.74 -16.67
C ILE A 196 -20.48 -10.12 -17.11
N GLU A 197 -20.05 -9.60 -18.27
CA GLU A 197 -18.70 -9.84 -18.79
C GLU A 197 -17.64 -9.23 -17.86
N THR A 198 -17.88 -7.99 -17.42
CA THR A 198 -17.04 -7.29 -16.45
C THR A 198 -16.85 -8.13 -15.18
N ASN A 199 -17.94 -8.60 -14.56
CA ASN A 199 -17.86 -9.41 -13.34
C ASN A 199 -17.15 -10.75 -13.55
N ASN A 200 -17.34 -11.39 -14.72
CA ASN A 200 -16.64 -12.62 -15.06
C ASN A 200 -15.13 -12.39 -15.16
N VAL A 201 -14.71 -11.31 -15.82
CA VAL A 201 -13.29 -10.93 -15.91
C VAL A 201 -12.72 -10.57 -14.54
N LEU A 202 -13.45 -9.80 -13.71
CA LEU A 202 -13.01 -9.47 -12.36
C LEU A 202 -12.82 -10.73 -11.47
N ASN A 203 -13.70 -11.72 -11.60
CA ASN A 203 -13.55 -12.99 -10.89
C ASN A 203 -12.35 -13.80 -11.40
N PHE A 204 -12.10 -13.76 -12.70
CA PHE A 204 -10.93 -14.40 -13.32
C PHE A 204 -9.61 -13.77 -12.88
N LEU A 205 -9.57 -12.43 -12.72
CA LEU A 205 -8.38 -11.71 -12.28
C LEU A 205 -7.89 -12.11 -10.89
N ARG A 206 -8.78 -12.57 -9.99
CA ARG A 206 -8.44 -12.93 -8.59
C ARG A 206 -7.24 -13.88 -8.45
N SER A 207 -7.05 -14.80 -9.41
CA SER A 207 -5.93 -15.75 -9.39
C SER A 207 -4.57 -15.13 -9.76
N TYR A 208 -4.56 -13.93 -10.34
CA TYR A 208 -3.39 -13.22 -10.86
C TYR A 208 -3.10 -11.91 -10.11
N GLU A 209 -3.84 -11.67 -9.02
CA GLU A 209 -3.74 -10.49 -8.18
C GLU A 209 -2.70 -10.67 -7.07
N ARG A 210 -1.93 -9.62 -6.81
CA ARG A 210 -1.07 -9.49 -5.64
C ARG A 210 -1.67 -8.43 -4.71
N GLU A 211 -1.89 -8.81 -3.46
CA GLU A 211 -2.52 -7.94 -2.46
C GLU A 211 -3.91 -7.46 -2.93
N SER A 212 -4.80 -8.43 -3.06
CA SER A 212 -6.15 -8.25 -3.56
C SER A 212 -7.03 -7.42 -2.62
N TYR A 213 -7.84 -6.53 -3.18
CA TYR A 213 -8.79 -5.70 -2.44
C TYR A 213 -10.16 -6.36 -2.29
N VAL A 214 -10.86 -6.01 -1.21
CA VAL A 214 -12.20 -6.49 -0.91
C VAL A 214 -13.18 -6.03 -1.99
N SER A 215 -14.03 -6.94 -2.49
CA SER A 215 -14.98 -6.66 -3.58
C SER A 215 -15.86 -5.43 -3.33
N ALA A 216 -16.31 -5.19 -2.10
CA ALA A 216 -17.09 -4.00 -1.75
C ALA A 216 -16.33 -2.68 -1.99
N LEU A 217 -15.01 -2.66 -1.76
CA LEU A 217 -14.16 -1.50 -2.02
C LEU A 217 -13.97 -1.30 -3.53
N VAL A 218 -13.67 -2.38 -4.26
CA VAL A 218 -13.48 -2.38 -5.72
C VAL A 218 -14.70 -1.81 -6.45
N HIS A 219 -15.91 -2.23 -6.06
CA HIS A 219 -17.15 -1.73 -6.67
C HIS A 219 -17.52 -0.33 -6.16
N GLY A 220 -17.13 0.01 -4.93
CA GLY A 220 -17.40 1.31 -4.32
C GLY A 220 -16.65 2.46 -5.00
N GLU A 221 -15.40 2.21 -5.40
CA GLU A 221 -14.51 3.22 -5.99
C GLU A 221 -14.40 3.11 -7.53
N CYS A 222 -15.36 2.47 -8.21
CA CYS A 222 -15.33 2.32 -9.66
C CYS A 222 -15.65 3.62 -10.43
N GLU A 223 -14.95 3.83 -11.55
CA GLU A 223 -15.17 4.96 -12.44
C GLU A 223 -15.86 4.55 -13.73
N VAL A 224 -16.77 5.41 -14.20
CA VAL A 224 -17.53 5.21 -15.43
C VAL A 224 -17.46 6.50 -16.23
N MET A 225 -17.04 6.41 -17.49
CA MET A 225 -17.05 7.55 -18.39
C MET A 225 -17.79 7.23 -19.69
N PRO A 226 -18.79 8.06 -20.08
CA PRO A 226 -19.46 7.91 -21.36
C PRO A 226 -18.52 8.32 -22.51
N TYR A 227 -18.65 7.64 -23.63
CA TYR A 227 -17.93 7.96 -24.85
C TYR A 227 -18.80 7.75 -26.08
N THR A 228 -18.46 8.42 -27.18
CA THR A 228 -19.13 8.22 -28.47
C THR A 228 -18.14 8.27 -29.62
N TYR A 229 -18.55 7.70 -30.74
CA TYR A 229 -17.78 7.79 -31.98
C TYR A 229 -18.24 8.97 -32.81
N ILE A 230 -17.28 9.76 -33.28
CA ILE A 230 -17.53 10.93 -34.14
C ILE A 230 -16.87 10.76 -35.50
N ALA A 231 -17.48 11.34 -36.53
CA ALA A 231 -16.89 11.37 -37.86
C ALA A 231 -15.63 12.27 -37.85
N PRO A 232 -14.56 11.92 -38.60
CA PRO A 232 -13.33 12.72 -38.66
C PRO A 232 -13.57 14.18 -39.06
N THR A 233 -14.59 14.45 -39.88
CA THR A 233 -14.89 15.79 -40.43
C THR A 233 -15.66 16.71 -39.48
N ALA A 234 -16.02 16.26 -38.29
CA ALA A 234 -16.97 16.96 -37.41
C ALA A 234 -16.29 17.87 -36.35
N ILE A 235 -15.00 18.18 -36.49
CA ILE A 235 -14.19 18.80 -35.42
C ILE A 235 -13.45 20.00 -36.00
N ASP A 236 -13.47 21.13 -35.28
CA ASP A 236 -12.59 22.26 -35.60
C ASP A 236 -11.20 22.20 -34.94
N VAL A 237 -10.36 23.19 -35.23
CA VAL A 237 -9.01 23.38 -34.64
C VAL A 237 -9.09 23.61 -33.12
N GLU A 238 -10.24 24.05 -32.61
CA GLU A 238 -10.47 24.41 -31.22
C GLU A 238 -11.10 23.25 -30.41
N GLY A 239 -11.49 22.16 -31.07
CA GLY A 239 -12.06 20.95 -30.46
C GLY A 239 -13.59 21.00 -30.28
N ASP A 240 -14.26 21.95 -30.94
CA ASP A 240 -15.71 22.06 -30.97
C ASP A 240 -16.31 21.27 -32.15
N LEU A 241 -17.55 20.82 -31.95
CA LEU A 241 -18.30 20.04 -32.95
C LEU A 241 -18.76 20.97 -34.08
N VAL A 242 -18.06 20.97 -35.22
CA VAL A 242 -18.44 21.75 -36.40
C VAL A 242 -19.17 20.86 -37.40
N ALA A 243 -20.41 21.24 -37.68
CA ALA A 243 -21.34 20.44 -38.47
C ALA A 243 -21.18 20.59 -39.99
N ASP A 244 -20.40 21.55 -40.50
CA ASP A 244 -20.23 21.74 -41.95
C ASP A 244 -19.12 22.77 -42.23
N SER A 245 -17.92 22.35 -42.64
CA SER A 245 -17.04 23.17 -43.48
C SER A 245 -15.84 22.37 -43.99
N SER A 246 -15.70 22.35 -45.31
CA SER A 246 -14.75 21.58 -46.11
C SER A 246 -13.29 22.05 -46.10
N ASP A 247 -12.86 22.88 -45.14
CA ASP A 247 -11.54 23.56 -45.20
C ASP A 247 -10.72 23.50 -43.90
N LEU A 248 -10.80 22.42 -43.12
CA LEU A 248 -10.05 22.32 -41.87
C LEU A 248 -9.13 21.10 -41.80
N ASN A 249 -7.85 21.36 -41.50
CA ASN A 249 -6.88 20.33 -41.11
C ASN A 249 -7.35 19.66 -39.81
N VAL A 250 -7.95 18.49 -39.95
CA VAL A 250 -8.38 17.60 -38.86
C VAL A 250 -7.12 16.97 -38.22
N ALA A 251 -6.60 17.60 -37.16
CA ALA A 251 -5.45 17.04 -36.43
C ALA A 251 -5.88 16.09 -35.30
N SER A 252 -6.98 16.38 -34.58
CA SER A 252 -7.31 15.66 -33.35
C SER A 252 -8.23 14.45 -33.58
N ARG A 253 -7.68 13.23 -33.50
CA ARG A 253 -8.40 11.95 -33.67
C ARG A 253 -9.18 11.50 -32.41
N ALA A 254 -9.07 12.27 -31.33
CA ALA A 254 -9.91 12.15 -30.14
C ALA A 254 -9.84 13.44 -29.32
N PHE A 255 -10.89 13.75 -28.57
CA PHE A 255 -10.90 14.85 -27.61
C PHE A 255 -11.77 14.53 -26.40
N PHE A 256 -11.60 15.34 -25.36
CA PHE A 256 -12.38 15.24 -24.14
C PHE A 256 -13.10 16.57 -23.89
N GLN A 257 -14.42 16.51 -23.71
CA GLN A 257 -15.22 17.70 -23.45
C GLN A 257 -16.38 17.34 -22.54
N ASN A 258 -16.65 18.19 -21.54
CA ASN A 258 -17.83 18.09 -20.67
C ASN A 258 -18.03 16.70 -20.03
N GLY A 259 -16.93 16.02 -19.64
CA GLY A 259 -17.01 14.69 -19.03
C GLY A 259 -17.44 13.59 -20.00
N LYS A 260 -17.07 13.70 -21.27
CA LYS A 260 -17.37 12.73 -22.33
C LYS A 260 -16.14 12.54 -23.21
N PHE A 261 -15.84 11.29 -23.55
CA PHE A 261 -14.79 11.00 -24.53
C PHE A 261 -15.38 10.96 -25.94
N PHE A 262 -14.70 11.62 -26.87
CA PHE A 262 -15.05 11.58 -28.29
C PHE A 262 -13.88 10.94 -29.03
N VAL A 263 -14.16 9.85 -29.73
CA VAL A 263 -13.13 9.05 -30.41
C VAL A 263 -13.54 8.87 -31.86
N THR A 264 -12.62 8.99 -32.81
CA THR A 264 -12.93 8.66 -34.20
C THR A 264 -13.08 7.12 -34.35
N PRO A 265 -13.80 6.57 -35.34
CA PRO A 265 -13.91 5.12 -35.51
C PRO A 265 -12.71 4.44 -36.21
N ASP A 266 -11.64 5.17 -36.48
CA ASP A 266 -10.47 4.66 -37.22
C ASP A 266 -9.70 3.51 -36.53
N SER A 267 -8.98 2.72 -37.34
CA SER A 267 -8.26 1.51 -36.93
C SER A 267 -7.07 1.71 -35.99
N ASP A 268 -6.53 2.94 -35.87
CA ASP A 268 -5.32 3.22 -35.08
C ASP A 268 -5.58 4.10 -33.84
N ASN A 269 -6.79 4.06 -33.29
CA ASN A 269 -7.17 4.87 -32.11
C ASN A 269 -6.80 4.24 -30.78
N PHE A 270 -5.97 3.20 -30.81
CA PHE A 270 -5.42 2.53 -29.64
C PHE A 270 -4.77 3.52 -28.67
N LEU A 271 -3.95 4.46 -29.18
CA LEU A 271 -3.19 5.38 -28.34
C LEU A 271 -4.11 6.32 -27.54
N TYR A 272 -5.17 6.84 -28.16
CA TYR A 272 -6.13 7.70 -27.48
C TYR A 272 -6.95 6.91 -26.45
N LYS A 273 -7.43 5.70 -26.80
CA LYS A 273 -8.12 4.82 -25.84
C LYS A 273 -7.23 4.42 -24.67
N TYR A 274 -5.95 4.18 -24.93
CA TYR A 274 -4.95 3.96 -23.89
C TYR A 274 -4.81 5.18 -22.99
N THR A 275 -4.68 6.39 -23.55
CA THR A 275 -4.58 7.63 -22.77
C THR A 275 -5.78 7.84 -21.85
N PHE A 276 -7.00 7.65 -22.36
CA PHE A 276 -8.21 7.71 -21.56
C PHE A 276 -8.24 6.64 -20.46
N SER A 277 -7.85 5.41 -20.80
CA SER A 277 -7.82 4.29 -19.85
C SER A 277 -6.78 4.50 -18.76
N ASN A 278 -5.61 5.04 -19.10
CA ASN A 278 -4.54 5.34 -18.16
C ASN A 278 -5.01 6.39 -17.15
N ALA A 279 -5.57 7.51 -17.62
CA ALA A 279 -6.09 8.55 -16.72
C ALA A 279 -7.22 8.02 -15.80
N ILE A 280 -8.11 7.17 -16.32
CA ILE A 280 -9.13 6.49 -15.50
C ILE A 280 -8.48 5.58 -14.45
N ALA A 281 -7.51 4.75 -14.86
CA ALA A 281 -6.81 3.83 -13.97
C ALA A 281 -6.13 4.57 -12.81
N GLN A 282 -5.53 5.73 -13.07
CA GLN A 282 -4.94 6.59 -12.03
C GLN A 282 -6.01 7.15 -11.08
N SER A 283 -7.15 7.63 -11.59
CA SER A 283 -8.24 8.15 -10.75
C SER A 283 -8.78 7.10 -9.78
N ILE A 284 -8.98 5.86 -10.25
CA ILE A 284 -9.52 4.76 -9.45
C ILE A 284 -8.53 4.30 -8.41
N LYS A 285 -7.26 4.11 -8.81
CA LYS A 285 -6.18 3.71 -7.88
C LYS A 285 -6.05 4.72 -6.74
N LEU A 286 -6.11 6.02 -7.06
CA LEU A 286 -6.15 7.08 -6.07
C LEU A 286 -7.36 6.98 -5.13
N GLY A 287 -8.55 6.65 -5.66
CA GLY A 287 -9.75 6.43 -4.84
C GLY A 287 -9.61 5.27 -3.83
N ILE A 288 -8.96 4.18 -4.23
CA ILE A 288 -8.65 3.06 -3.34
C ILE A 288 -7.71 3.49 -2.20
N TRP A 289 -6.67 4.27 -2.50
CA TRP A 289 -5.75 4.78 -1.48
C TRP A 289 -6.41 5.80 -0.55
N GLU A 290 -7.26 6.69 -1.07
CA GLU A 290 -8.06 7.61 -0.27
C GLU A 290 -8.95 6.84 0.72
N ALA A 291 -9.67 5.81 0.25
CA ALA A 291 -10.50 4.97 1.11
C ALA A 291 -9.68 4.17 2.13
N THR A 292 -8.48 3.74 1.77
CA THR A 292 -7.55 3.03 2.67
C THR A 292 -7.01 3.97 3.75
N LEU A 293 -6.66 5.20 3.39
CA LEU A 293 -6.24 6.24 4.32
C LEU A 293 -7.37 6.64 5.27
N ASP A 294 -8.58 6.81 4.77
CA ASP A 294 -9.74 7.16 5.59
C ASP A 294 -10.02 6.06 6.64
N ARG A 295 -9.93 4.77 6.25
CA ARG A 295 -10.01 3.65 7.22
C ARG A 295 -8.89 3.67 8.26
N TYR A 296 -7.68 4.06 7.85
CA TYR A 296 -6.56 4.21 8.78
C TYR A 296 -6.82 5.34 9.78
N ILE A 297 -7.31 6.50 9.31
CA ILE A 297 -7.71 7.64 10.14
C ILE A 297 -8.79 7.25 11.15
N ASP A 298 -9.84 6.57 10.71
CA ASP A 298 -10.90 6.04 11.58
C ASP A 298 -10.32 5.12 12.67
N SER A 299 -9.33 4.29 12.30
CA SER A 299 -8.64 3.42 13.26
C SER A 299 -7.80 4.18 14.29
N MET A 300 -7.46 5.45 14.06
CA MET A 300 -6.73 6.32 14.99
C MET A 300 -7.62 7.27 15.79
N GLU A 301 -8.91 7.39 15.47
CA GLU A 301 -9.82 8.37 16.07
C GLU A 301 -9.92 8.22 17.61
N TYR A 302 -9.88 6.99 18.13
CA TYR A 302 -9.91 6.79 19.58
C TYR A 302 -8.68 7.37 20.30
N LEU A 303 -7.52 7.46 19.60
CA LEU A 303 -6.29 8.03 20.17
C LEU A 303 -6.43 9.54 20.34
N THR A 304 -7.00 10.23 19.35
CA THR A 304 -7.22 11.68 19.43
C THR A 304 -8.25 12.00 20.52
N GLU A 305 -9.29 11.20 20.68
CA GLU A 305 -10.29 11.39 21.72
C GLU A 305 -9.72 11.11 23.13
N ASP A 306 -8.84 10.12 23.28
CA ASP A 306 -8.13 9.87 24.54
C ASP A 306 -7.18 11.02 24.90
N LEU A 307 -6.43 11.55 23.92
CA LEU A 307 -5.57 12.72 24.09
C LEU A 307 -6.37 13.96 24.52
N LYS A 308 -7.47 14.25 23.84
CA LYS A 308 -8.36 15.38 24.14
C LYS A 308 -8.91 15.34 25.56
N ARG A 309 -9.22 14.15 26.08
CA ARG A 309 -9.71 13.97 27.45
C ARG A 309 -8.60 13.86 28.50
N GLY A 310 -7.32 13.94 28.10
CA GLY A 310 -6.18 13.75 28.99
C GLY A 310 -6.12 12.35 29.60
N ARG A 311 -6.73 11.34 28.96
CA ARG A 311 -6.73 9.97 29.46
C ARG A 311 -5.41 9.28 29.14
N ARG A 312 -5.06 8.29 29.96
CA ARG A 312 -3.95 7.39 29.64
C ARG A 312 -4.27 6.64 28.35
N LEU A 313 -3.36 6.73 27.39
CA LEU A 313 -3.49 6.05 26.10
C LEU A 313 -3.55 4.53 26.29
N ARG A 314 -4.55 3.90 25.68
CA ARG A 314 -4.77 2.44 25.76
C ARG A 314 -3.91 1.63 24.78
N ILE A 315 -3.22 2.30 23.85
CA ILE A 315 -2.38 1.67 22.84
C ILE A 315 -0.99 1.30 23.41
N SER A 316 -0.50 0.11 23.07
CA SER A 316 0.86 -0.32 23.38
C SER A 316 1.88 0.31 22.42
N ARG A 317 3.12 0.52 22.86
CA ARG A 317 4.23 0.97 22.00
C ARG A 317 4.42 0.08 20.77
N ALA A 318 4.30 -1.23 20.94
CA ALA A 318 4.41 -2.18 19.83
C ALA A 318 3.28 -2.00 18.80
N SER A 319 2.05 -1.79 19.27
CA SER A 319 0.89 -1.50 18.42
C SER A 319 1.02 -0.16 17.72
N MET A 320 1.55 0.86 18.41
CA MET A 320 1.81 2.17 17.83
C MET A 320 2.86 2.07 16.71
N LEU A 321 3.96 1.34 16.94
CA LEU A 321 4.98 1.12 15.93
C LEU A 321 4.43 0.42 14.68
N ARG A 322 3.52 -0.57 14.85
CA ARG A 322 2.84 -1.22 13.74
C ARG A 322 2.00 -0.22 12.95
N LYS A 323 1.21 0.62 13.62
CA LYS A 323 0.39 1.67 12.98
C LYS A 323 1.25 2.67 12.22
N THR A 324 2.35 3.12 12.82
CA THR A 324 3.33 3.98 12.15
C THR A 324 3.92 3.29 10.90
N GLY A 325 4.24 2.00 10.98
CA GLY A 325 4.71 1.21 9.84
C GLY A 325 3.68 1.08 8.72
N GLU A 326 2.42 0.81 9.05
CA GLU A 326 1.29 0.79 8.09
C GLU A 326 1.17 2.14 7.37
N LEU A 327 1.27 3.25 8.09
CA LEU A 327 1.22 4.60 7.52
C LEU A 327 2.40 4.90 6.60
N PHE A 328 3.62 4.48 6.98
CA PHE A 328 4.80 4.65 6.13
C PHE A 328 4.72 3.79 4.87
N ALA A 329 4.18 2.57 4.96
CA ALA A 329 3.94 1.74 3.78
C ALA A 329 2.95 2.41 2.83
N LEU A 330 1.83 2.93 3.34
CA LEU A 330 0.85 3.68 2.54
C LEU A 330 1.47 4.92 1.90
N ARG A 331 2.22 5.71 2.66
CA ARG A 331 2.96 6.88 2.15
C ARG A 331 3.97 6.50 1.07
N HIS A 332 4.66 5.37 1.24
CA HIS A 332 5.62 4.88 0.25
C HIS A 332 4.92 4.48 -1.04
N SER A 333 3.82 3.70 -0.98
CA SER A 333 3.05 3.31 -2.17
C SER A 333 2.55 4.53 -2.95
N ILE A 334 2.03 5.54 -2.23
CA ILE A 334 1.57 6.80 -2.83
C ILE A 334 2.73 7.61 -3.43
N ASN A 335 3.87 7.68 -2.74
CA ASN A 335 5.02 8.43 -3.23
C ASN A 335 5.74 7.74 -4.40
N LEU A 336 5.73 6.42 -4.45
CA LEU A 336 6.23 5.67 -5.61
C LEU A 336 5.37 5.97 -6.84
N SER A 337 4.07 6.18 -6.63
CA SER A 337 3.19 6.73 -7.65
C SER A 337 3.22 8.25 -7.75
N SER A 338 4.15 8.98 -7.10
CA SER A 338 4.20 10.45 -7.23
C SER A 338 4.55 10.91 -8.65
N ASP A 339 5.06 10.01 -9.51
CA ASP A 339 5.13 10.18 -10.96
C ASP A 339 3.75 10.42 -11.61
N LEU A 340 2.66 10.21 -10.88
CA LEU A 340 1.28 10.48 -11.30
C LEU A 340 0.97 11.98 -11.41
N LEU A 341 1.80 12.85 -10.82
CA LEU A 341 1.66 14.31 -10.91
C LEU A 341 2.23 14.88 -12.22
N ASP A 342 3.21 14.21 -12.81
CA ASP A 342 3.79 14.58 -14.10
C ASP A 342 3.20 13.69 -15.22
N ALA A 343 3.31 14.13 -16.47
CA ALA A 343 2.93 13.29 -17.59
C ALA A 343 3.92 12.11 -17.68
N PRO A 344 3.43 10.84 -17.75
CA PRO A 344 4.32 9.70 -17.93
C PRO A 344 5.24 9.86 -19.14
N ASP A 345 6.48 9.38 -19.03
CA ASP A 345 7.51 9.38 -20.09
C ASP A 345 6.99 8.94 -21.47
N PHE A 346 6.02 8.01 -21.48
CA PHE A 346 5.33 7.55 -22.69
C PHE A 346 4.77 8.69 -23.57
N TYR A 347 4.42 9.83 -22.98
CA TYR A 347 3.84 10.98 -23.67
C TYR A 347 4.86 12.03 -24.12
N TRP A 348 6.14 11.90 -23.74
CA TRP A 348 7.17 12.94 -23.94
C TRP A 348 7.34 13.36 -25.42
N ASP A 349 7.26 12.40 -26.34
CA ASP A 349 7.38 12.65 -27.78
C ASP A 349 6.01 12.90 -28.47
N ARG A 350 4.93 13.05 -27.68
CA ARG A 350 3.54 13.01 -28.14
C ARG A 350 2.67 14.09 -27.48
N GLU A 351 2.94 15.34 -27.81
CA GLU A 351 2.26 16.54 -27.24
C GLU A 351 0.72 16.43 -27.28
N GLU A 352 0.13 15.92 -28.37
CA GLU A 352 -1.33 15.77 -28.48
C GLU A 352 -1.91 14.82 -27.40
N LEU A 353 -1.23 13.70 -27.14
CA LEU A 353 -1.67 12.72 -26.14
C LEU A 353 -1.42 13.21 -24.72
N GLU A 354 -0.33 13.94 -24.51
CA GLU A 354 -0.02 14.60 -23.24
C GLU A 354 -1.12 15.59 -22.87
N GLY A 355 -1.48 16.48 -23.80
CA GLY A 355 -2.56 17.46 -23.61
C GLY A 355 -3.88 16.79 -23.24
N LEU A 356 -4.23 15.72 -23.95
CA LEU A 356 -5.44 14.94 -23.67
C LEU A 356 -5.39 14.25 -22.29
N TYR A 357 -4.25 13.65 -21.93
CA TYR A 357 -4.05 13.02 -20.63
C TYR A 357 -4.25 14.03 -19.50
N LEU A 358 -3.57 15.19 -19.57
CA LEU A 358 -3.65 16.25 -18.57
C LEU A 358 -5.06 16.81 -18.44
N GLN A 359 -5.80 16.95 -19.56
CA GLN A 359 -7.18 17.40 -19.54
C GLN A 359 -8.09 16.46 -18.74
N VAL A 360 -7.92 15.15 -18.93
CA VAL A 360 -8.70 14.12 -18.22
C VAL A 360 -8.28 14.02 -16.75
N CYS A 361 -6.98 14.09 -16.46
CA CYS A 361 -6.46 14.15 -15.09
C CYS A 361 -6.97 15.38 -14.33
N SER A 362 -7.08 16.53 -15.01
CA SER A 362 -7.68 17.76 -14.46
C SER A 362 -9.16 17.56 -14.14
N TYR A 363 -9.92 16.91 -15.02
CA TYR A 363 -11.33 16.59 -14.77
C TYR A 363 -11.53 15.70 -13.54
N PHE A 364 -10.73 14.65 -13.40
CA PHE A 364 -10.74 13.80 -12.21
C PHE A 364 -10.12 14.49 -10.97
N SER A 365 -9.63 15.73 -11.11
CA SER A 365 -9.00 16.53 -10.07
C SER A 365 -7.87 15.79 -9.36
N ILE A 366 -7.14 14.96 -10.12
CA ILE A 366 -6.14 14.03 -9.60
C ILE A 366 -5.09 14.77 -8.77
N THR A 367 -4.48 15.83 -9.31
CA THR A 367 -3.49 16.66 -8.62
C THR A 367 -4.00 17.23 -7.30
N ARG A 368 -5.27 17.69 -7.26
CA ARG A 368 -5.86 18.26 -6.05
C ARG A 368 -6.11 17.17 -5.00
N ARG A 369 -6.65 16.03 -5.42
CA ARG A 369 -6.93 14.86 -4.57
C ARG A 369 -5.64 14.32 -3.93
N THR A 370 -4.59 14.15 -4.72
CA THR A 370 -3.26 13.73 -4.24
C THR A 370 -2.70 14.71 -3.20
N LYS A 371 -2.86 16.03 -3.40
CA LYS A 371 -2.43 17.04 -2.41
C LYS A 371 -3.17 16.89 -1.07
N VAL A 372 -4.49 16.78 -1.10
CA VAL A 372 -5.31 16.60 0.11
C VAL A 372 -4.95 15.30 0.84
N MET A 373 -4.72 14.21 0.09
CA MET A 373 -4.31 12.94 0.65
C MET A 373 -2.93 13.03 1.32
N ASN A 374 -1.97 13.70 0.68
CA ASN A 374 -0.64 13.94 1.27
C ASN A 374 -0.71 14.78 2.55
N GLU A 375 -1.58 15.79 2.59
CA GLU A 375 -1.82 16.59 3.79
C GLU A 375 -2.42 15.75 4.93
N LYS A 376 -3.44 14.93 4.64
CA LYS A 376 -4.00 13.96 5.60
C LYS A 376 -2.94 13.00 6.16
N ILE A 377 -2.04 12.48 5.30
CA ILE A 377 -0.94 11.61 5.73
C ILE A 377 0.00 12.35 6.67
N ASN A 378 0.39 13.59 6.35
CA ASN A 378 1.26 14.38 7.21
C ASN A 378 0.64 14.59 8.59
N HIS A 379 -0.64 14.92 8.69
CA HIS A 379 -1.33 15.01 9.98
C HIS A 379 -1.35 13.69 10.75
N CYS A 380 -1.51 12.56 10.07
CA CYS A 380 -1.43 11.25 10.71
C CYS A 380 -0.03 10.95 11.24
N VAL A 381 1.02 11.36 10.52
CA VAL A 381 2.42 11.21 10.96
C VAL A 381 2.67 12.06 12.20
N GLU A 382 2.27 13.33 12.20
CA GLU A 382 2.41 14.24 13.34
C GLU A 382 1.69 13.68 14.59
N LEU A 383 0.48 13.17 14.42
CA LEU A 383 -0.27 12.52 15.50
C LEU A 383 0.45 11.25 16.00
N ALA A 384 0.96 10.43 15.09
CA ALA A 384 1.67 9.20 15.43
C ALA A 384 2.96 9.49 16.21
N GLU A 385 3.69 10.54 15.85
CA GLU A 385 4.88 11.01 16.56
C GLU A 385 4.54 11.53 17.96
N LEU A 386 3.50 12.35 18.08
CA LEU A 386 3.01 12.85 19.38
C LEU A 386 2.64 11.71 20.33
N VAL A 387 1.88 10.73 19.84
CA VAL A 387 1.50 9.54 20.63
C VAL A 387 2.73 8.73 21.03
N SER A 388 3.67 8.54 20.11
CA SER A 388 4.89 7.78 20.36
C SER A 388 5.77 8.46 21.43
N HIS A 389 5.89 9.78 21.40
CA HIS A 389 6.62 10.56 22.41
C HIS A 389 5.99 10.38 23.80
N ASN A 390 4.67 10.56 23.92
CA ASN A 390 3.95 10.43 25.18
C ASN A 390 4.07 9.02 25.79
N LEU A 391 4.12 7.97 24.97
CA LEU A 391 4.36 6.59 25.43
C LEU A 391 5.80 6.38 25.94
N ASN A 392 6.78 7.12 25.41
CA ASN A 392 8.18 7.01 25.82
C ASN A 392 8.44 7.73 27.15
N ASP A 393 7.79 8.87 27.40
CA ASP A 393 7.91 9.62 28.67
C ASP A 393 7.53 8.77 29.89
N ALA A 394 6.49 7.94 29.77
CA ALA A 394 6.09 6.99 30.81
C ALA A 394 7.16 5.94 31.16
N HIS A 395 8.12 5.67 30.26
CA HIS A 395 9.23 4.77 30.54
C HIS A 395 10.32 5.48 31.35
N HIS A 396 10.69 6.71 30.96
CA HIS A 396 11.67 7.52 31.68
C HIS A 396 11.22 7.78 33.12
N ILE A 397 9.94 8.09 33.33
CA ILE A 397 9.37 8.27 34.67
C ILE A 397 9.49 6.99 35.52
N ARG A 398 9.28 5.80 34.94
CA ARG A 398 9.44 4.53 35.70
C ARG A 398 10.89 4.27 36.07
N LEU A 399 11.84 4.57 35.19
CA LEU A 399 13.27 4.46 35.51
C LEU A 399 13.67 5.44 36.61
N GLU A 400 13.16 6.67 36.55
CA GLU A 400 13.39 7.68 37.57
C GLU A 400 12.88 7.23 38.94
N TRP A 401 11.64 6.73 39.01
CA TRP A 401 11.08 6.18 40.25
C TRP A 401 11.89 5.01 40.80
N MET A 402 12.40 4.12 39.94
CA MET A 402 13.26 3.03 40.36
C MET A 402 14.56 3.55 41.01
N ILE A 403 15.17 4.59 40.43
CA ILE A 403 16.38 5.23 41.00
C ILE A 403 16.07 5.87 42.35
N ILE A 404 14.98 6.63 42.47
CA ILE A 404 14.56 7.27 43.73
C ILE A 404 14.38 6.21 44.84
N ILE A 405 13.69 5.11 44.53
CA ILE A 405 13.47 4.02 45.50
C ILE A 405 14.80 3.38 45.93
N LEU A 406 15.73 3.16 45.00
CA LEU A 406 17.04 2.59 45.32
C LEU A 406 17.84 3.49 46.27
N ILE A 407 17.83 4.81 46.05
CA ILE A 407 18.50 5.77 46.95
C ILE A 407 17.83 5.80 48.33
N MET A 408 16.49 5.78 48.39
CA MET A 408 15.75 5.78 49.66
C MET A 408 16.06 4.55 50.53
N VAL A 409 16.23 3.38 49.91
CA VAL A 409 16.60 2.15 50.61
C VAL A 409 18.02 2.24 51.18
N GLU A 410 18.98 2.76 50.41
CA GLU A 410 20.37 2.95 50.85
C GLU A 410 20.45 3.91 52.06
N VAL A 411 19.79 5.07 51.95
CA VAL A 411 19.72 6.05 53.04
C VAL A 411 19.02 5.44 54.27
N GLY A 412 17.98 4.63 54.06
CA GLY A 412 17.31 3.91 55.14
C GLY A 412 18.25 2.97 55.91
N PHE A 413 19.12 2.23 55.21
CA PHE A 413 20.11 1.36 55.84
C PHE A 413 21.16 2.15 56.65
N GLU A 414 21.64 3.27 56.11
CA GLU A 414 22.58 4.15 56.82
C GLU A 414 21.95 4.75 58.10
N ILE A 415 20.68 5.16 58.04
CA ILE A 415 19.96 5.68 59.22
C ILE A 415 19.78 4.59 60.27
N LEU A 416 19.42 3.35 59.87
CA LEU A 416 19.29 2.23 60.79
C LEU A 416 20.63 1.90 61.47
N HIS A 417 21.72 1.86 60.70
CA HIS A 417 23.06 1.64 61.23
C HIS A 417 23.49 2.73 62.22
N PHE A 418 23.17 3.99 61.91
CA PHE A 418 23.44 5.11 62.81
C PHE A 418 22.62 5.03 64.11
N ALA A 419 21.35 4.66 64.02
CA ALA A 419 20.47 4.50 65.18
C ALA A 419 20.91 3.37 66.12
N ASP A 420 21.32 2.22 65.57
CA ASP A 420 21.93 1.13 66.35
C ASP A 420 23.22 1.59 67.06
N GLY A 421 24.04 2.41 66.37
CA GLY A 421 25.23 3.02 66.95
C GLY A 421 24.93 4.05 68.06
N ALA A 422 23.80 4.75 67.99
CA ALA A 422 23.38 5.72 69.00
C ALA A 422 22.73 5.06 70.23
N LEU A 423 21.96 3.98 70.04
CA LEU A 423 21.39 3.18 71.13
C LEU A 423 22.47 2.52 71.99
N HIS A 424 23.61 2.14 71.40
CA HIS A 424 24.76 1.58 72.13
C HIS A 424 25.55 2.62 72.95
N LYS A 425 25.24 3.92 72.84
CA LYS A 425 25.95 5.01 73.52
C LYS A 425 25.19 5.56 74.74
N SER A 426 24.04 4.97 75.09
CA SER A 426 23.11 5.45 76.12
C SER A 426 23.13 4.63 77.42
N ASP A 427 24.30 4.25 77.92
CA ASP A 427 24.45 3.76 79.31
C ASP A 427 25.39 4.69 80.10
N PRO A 428 24.87 5.67 80.87
CA PRO A 428 25.64 6.34 81.90
C PRO A 428 25.19 5.92 83.31
N SER A 429 26.14 5.32 84.03
CA SER A 429 26.56 5.67 85.41
C SER A 429 26.24 4.74 86.60
N LEU A 430 27.27 4.67 87.47
CA LEU A 430 27.30 4.43 88.93
C LEU A 430 27.35 2.99 89.49
N HIS A 431 28.55 2.59 89.95
CA HIS A 431 28.78 2.46 91.40
C HIS A 431 30.27 2.61 91.80
N ALA A 432 30.55 3.66 92.58
CA ALA A 432 31.70 3.80 93.50
C ALA A 432 31.54 2.78 94.66
N SER A 433 32.49 2.36 95.49
CA SER A 433 33.82 2.74 96.03
C SER A 433 34.27 1.55 96.96
N PRO A 434 35.23 1.59 97.92
CA PRO A 434 36.45 2.37 98.15
C PRO A 434 37.72 1.51 98.46
N PHE A 435 38.88 2.19 98.48
CA PHE A 435 40.21 1.83 99.07
C PHE A 435 40.14 1.48 100.59
N PRO A 436 41.16 0.82 101.25
CA PRO A 436 42.55 1.31 101.44
C PRO A 436 43.71 0.24 101.40
N ILE A 437 44.94 0.61 100.95
CA ILE A 437 46.22 0.95 101.67
C ILE A 437 46.67 -0.14 102.67
N THR A 438 47.85 -0.81 102.58
CA THR A 438 49.22 -0.37 102.98
C THR A 438 50.28 -1.40 102.49
N GLU A 439 51.40 -0.96 101.90
CA GLU A 439 52.75 -0.79 102.52
C GLU A 439 53.50 -2.13 102.68
N SER A 440 54.65 -2.39 102.04
CA SER A 440 55.95 -1.79 102.37
C SER A 440 57.09 -2.49 101.59
N THR A 441 58.16 -1.73 101.29
CA THR A 441 59.59 -2.15 101.15
C THR A 441 59.97 -3.14 100.02
N GLU A 442 61.09 -3.05 99.31
CA GLU A 442 62.42 -2.53 99.68
C GLU A 442 63.29 -2.32 98.41
N MET A 443 64.38 -1.57 98.60
CA MET A 443 65.37 -1.14 97.62
C MET A 443 66.44 -2.18 97.26
N TYR A 444 67.20 -1.84 96.20
CA TYR A 444 68.59 -2.22 95.85
C TYR A 444 68.83 -3.56 95.13
N LYS A 445 69.04 -3.49 93.81
CA LYS A 445 70.40 -3.39 93.23
C LYS A 445 70.39 -2.91 91.78
#